data_AF-A0A559K568-F1
#
_entry.id   AF-A0A559K568-F1
#
_cell.length_a   1.000
_cell.length_b   1.000
_cell.length_c   1.000
_cell.angle_alpha   90.00
_cell.angle_beta   90.00
_cell.angle_gamma   90.00
#
_symmetry.space_group_name_H-M   'P 1'
#
loop_
_entity.id
_entity.type
_entity.pdbx_description
1 polymer ?
#
loop_
_entity_poly.entity_id
_entity_poly.type
_entity_poly.pdbx_seq_one_letter_code
_entity_poly.pdbx_strand_id
1 'polypeptide(L)'
;MLSNGRGNRIMPGKWSQYRFYARDARFRPYMPQTALLNQQTLSSYLGRFGSVYVKPNLQHTGKGVMKAWRQNNRYHYVFVRGKVQSFETVQEMYRHMRRRFGSKPHIVQKTIDLAKVGGRRYDIRVMMLRGGTGAWTYCGMLAKVAGQGSIVTNVRRGGGYAITVDQALSRSLNLSTDQIQAMKSRLIRLSHAICSRFNSYKYTSQIGIDFAMDSSGRLWIIEVNFDFPSHDLFALLKDKTFYWKIKRTVRAYRSRGKKRR
;
A
#
# COMPACT_ATOMS: atom_id res chain seq x y z
N MET A 1 13.48 -17.16 38.61
CA MET A 1 14.38 -17.01 37.44
C MET A 1 13.56 -17.23 36.18
N LEU A 2 13.17 -16.15 35.49
CA LEU A 2 12.30 -16.19 34.31
C LEU A 2 13.16 -16.37 33.04
N SER A 3 12.95 -17.48 32.33
CA SER A 3 13.62 -17.76 31.07
C SER A 3 13.07 -16.86 29.95
N ASN A 4 13.96 -16.02 29.42
CA ASN A 4 13.77 -15.21 28.22
C ASN A 4 13.38 -16.08 27.00
N GLY A 5 12.11 -16.03 26.61
CA GLY A 5 11.58 -16.62 25.39
C GLY A 5 12.15 -15.93 24.14
N ARG A 6 13.14 -16.57 23.52
CA ARG A 6 13.75 -16.19 22.25
C ARG A 6 12.70 -16.25 21.12
N GLY A 7 12.63 -15.17 20.35
CA GLY A 7 12.38 -15.22 18.89
C GLY A 7 11.00 -15.68 18.43
N ASN A 8 9.97 -14.86 18.63
CA ASN A 8 8.75 -14.99 17.83
C ASN A 8 9.10 -14.67 16.37
N ARG A 9 9.39 -15.70 15.56
CA ARG A 9 9.71 -15.61 14.12
C ARG A 9 8.65 -14.73 13.44
N ILE A 10 9.00 -13.47 13.16
CA ILE A 10 8.18 -12.58 12.34
C ILE A 10 8.10 -13.25 10.97
N MET A 11 6.95 -13.84 10.61
CA MET A 11 6.74 -14.25 9.22
C MET A 11 6.92 -13.01 8.35
N PRO A 12 7.91 -12.94 7.45
CA PRO A 12 8.01 -11.80 6.54
C PRO A 12 6.72 -11.71 5.70
N GLY A 13 6.32 -10.50 5.28
CA GLY A 13 5.20 -10.31 4.36
C GLY A 13 4.08 -9.40 4.83
N LYS A 14 3.01 -9.32 4.03
CA LYS A 14 1.89 -8.36 4.24
C LYS A 14 1.15 -8.60 5.56
N TRP A 15 0.97 -9.86 5.96
CA TRP A 15 0.24 -10.20 7.18
C TRP A 15 0.96 -9.71 8.44
N SER A 16 2.27 -9.93 8.55
CA SER A 16 3.04 -9.45 9.71
C SER A 16 3.10 -7.93 9.74
N GLN A 17 3.27 -7.28 8.58
CA GLN A 17 3.22 -5.83 8.49
C GLN A 17 1.86 -5.28 8.94
N TYR A 18 0.76 -5.88 8.47
CA TYR A 18 -0.58 -5.50 8.92
C TYR A 18 -0.71 -5.64 10.43
N ARG A 19 -0.37 -6.80 11.01
CA ARG A 19 -0.45 -7.02 12.46
C ARG A 19 0.44 -6.04 13.24
N PHE A 20 1.62 -5.73 12.72
CA PHE A 20 2.58 -4.83 13.36
C PHE A 20 2.02 -3.43 13.55
N TYR A 21 1.40 -2.86 12.51
CA TYR A 21 0.78 -1.54 12.56
C TYR A 21 -0.61 -1.56 13.20
N ALA A 22 -1.44 -2.58 12.93
CA ALA A 22 -2.81 -2.65 13.46
C ALA A 22 -2.89 -2.83 14.99
N ARG A 23 -1.80 -3.30 15.63
CA ARG A 23 -1.66 -3.35 17.10
C ARG A 23 -1.50 -1.98 17.75
N ASP A 24 -1.18 -0.95 16.97
CA ASP A 24 -1.02 0.41 17.48
C ASP A 24 -2.27 1.22 17.12
N ALA A 25 -2.93 1.75 18.16
CA ALA A 25 -4.18 2.49 18.03
C ALA A 25 -4.05 3.71 17.10
N ARG A 26 -2.85 4.27 16.93
CA ARG A 26 -2.58 5.40 16.04
C ARG A 26 -2.74 5.05 14.57
N PHE A 27 -2.47 3.80 14.18
CA PHE A 27 -2.53 3.37 12.77
C PHE A 27 -3.80 2.59 12.45
N ARG A 28 -4.36 1.87 13.43
CA ARG A 28 -5.53 0.99 13.25
C ARG A 28 -6.69 1.62 12.46
N PRO A 29 -7.08 2.91 12.66
CA PRO A 29 -8.18 3.53 11.91
C PRO A 29 -7.92 3.68 10.40
N TYR A 30 -6.65 3.70 9.99
CA TYR A 30 -6.20 3.86 8.61
C TYR A 30 -5.94 2.52 7.91
N MET A 31 -5.98 1.39 8.62
CA MET A 31 -5.65 0.09 8.04
C MET A 31 -6.92 -0.58 7.50
N PRO A 32 -6.97 -0.99 6.22
CA PRO A 32 -8.06 -1.81 5.73
C PRO A 32 -8.04 -3.16 6.43
N GLN A 33 -9.22 -3.61 6.90
CA GLN A 33 -9.35 -4.89 7.58
C GLN A 33 -8.73 -6.00 6.72
N THR A 34 -7.87 -6.79 7.33
CA THR A 34 -7.07 -7.82 6.66
C THR A 34 -7.02 -9.07 7.54
N ALA A 35 -7.05 -10.24 6.91
CA ALA A 35 -6.85 -11.54 7.54
C ALA A 35 -5.99 -12.45 6.64
N LEU A 36 -5.45 -13.53 7.22
CA LEU A 36 -4.94 -14.64 6.41
C LEU A 36 -6.10 -15.26 5.63
N LEU A 37 -5.86 -15.59 4.36
CA LEU A 37 -6.86 -16.20 3.50
C LEU A 37 -7.08 -17.67 3.89
N ASN A 38 -8.32 -18.00 4.22
CA ASN A 38 -8.88 -19.34 4.22
C ASN A 38 -10.35 -19.26 3.74
N GLN A 39 -11.05 -20.39 3.65
CA GLN A 39 -12.44 -20.41 3.18
C GLN A 39 -13.37 -19.56 4.06
N GLN A 40 -13.23 -19.68 5.37
CA GLN A 40 -14.09 -19.01 6.36
C GLN A 40 -13.90 -17.50 6.31
N THR A 41 -12.65 -17.03 6.30
CA THR A 41 -12.31 -15.60 6.21
C THR A 41 -12.71 -15.01 4.86
N LEU A 42 -12.55 -15.75 3.76
CA LEU A 42 -13.02 -15.32 2.45
C LEU A 42 -14.54 -15.13 2.44
N SER A 43 -15.29 -16.13 2.94
CA SER A 43 -16.75 -16.07 3.08
C SER A 43 -17.19 -14.90 3.95
N SER A 44 -16.64 -14.79 5.16
CA SER A 44 -16.96 -13.72 6.12
C SER A 44 -16.68 -12.34 5.55
N TYR A 45 -15.53 -12.15 4.89
CA TYR A 45 -15.17 -10.85 4.33
C TYR A 45 -16.03 -10.49 3.11
N LEU A 46 -16.37 -11.46 2.26
CA LEU A 46 -17.27 -11.21 1.12
C LEU A 46 -18.70 -10.90 1.60
N GLY A 47 -19.20 -11.61 2.61
CA GLY A 47 -20.49 -11.31 3.22
C GLY A 47 -20.52 -9.92 3.86
N ARG A 48 -19.45 -9.54 4.57
CA ARG A 48 -19.38 -8.25 5.28
C ARG A 48 -19.10 -7.05 4.38
N PHE A 49 -18.25 -7.20 3.36
CA PHE A 49 -17.76 -6.07 2.57
C PHE A 49 -18.22 -6.07 1.11
N GLY A 50 -18.87 -7.14 0.64
CA GLY A 50 -19.29 -7.32 -0.76
C GLY A 50 -18.13 -7.58 -1.74
N SER A 51 -16.94 -7.00 -1.50
CA SER A 51 -15.74 -7.26 -2.31
C SER A 51 -14.43 -7.13 -1.53
N VAL A 52 -13.46 -7.94 -1.91
CA VAL A 52 -12.15 -8.08 -1.26
C VAL A 52 -11.01 -8.12 -2.28
N TYR A 53 -9.82 -7.71 -1.84
CA TYR A 53 -8.58 -8.07 -2.50
C TYR A 53 -8.00 -9.34 -1.88
N VAL A 54 -7.59 -10.28 -2.73
CA VAL A 54 -6.76 -11.42 -2.35
C VAL A 54 -5.34 -11.14 -2.84
N LYS A 55 -4.36 -11.17 -1.94
CA LYS A 55 -2.97 -10.78 -2.24
C LYS A 55 -2.01 -11.87 -1.74
N PRO A 56 -0.97 -12.25 -2.50
CA PRO A 56 0.05 -13.15 -1.98
C PRO A 56 0.79 -12.47 -0.81
N ASN A 57 1.01 -13.22 0.28
CA ASN A 57 1.58 -12.65 1.50
C ASN A 57 3.04 -12.19 1.29
N LEU A 58 3.81 -12.94 0.49
CA LEU A 58 5.26 -12.73 0.31
C LEU A 58 5.65 -12.01 -1.00
N GLN A 59 4.69 -11.72 -1.87
CA GLN A 59 4.98 -11.17 -3.21
C GLN A 59 4.87 -9.63 -3.23
N HIS A 60 5.89 -8.93 -3.69
CA HIS A 60 5.83 -7.46 -3.88
C HIS A 60 5.37 -7.08 -5.30
N THR A 61 5.15 -5.77 -5.55
CA THR A 61 4.84 -5.17 -6.87
C THR A 61 3.44 -5.41 -7.45
N GLY A 62 2.50 -5.91 -6.65
CA GLY A 62 1.12 -6.18 -7.09
C GLY A 62 0.97 -7.40 -8.02
N LYS A 63 2.02 -8.20 -8.21
CA LYS A 63 1.92 -9.50 -8.91
C LYS A 63 1.01 -10.44 -8.10
N GLY A 64 0.12 -11.15 -8.79
CA GLY A 64 -0.77 -12.14 -8.19
C GLY A 64 -1.93 -11.55 -7.36
N VAL A 65 -2.15 -10.23 -7.40
CA VAL A 65 -3.31 -9.61 -6.75
C VAL A 65 -4.59 -9.94 -7.53
N MET A 66 -5.64 -10.24 -6.79
CA MET A 66 -6.97 -10.53 -7.32
C MET A 66 -8.00 -9.67 -6.61
N LYS A 67 -9.05 -9.29 -7.33
CA LYS A 67 -10.28 -8.77 -6.73
C LYS A 67 -11.33 -9.86 -6.77
N ALA A 68 -11.96 -10.15 -5.64
CA ALA A 68 -13.12 -11.03 -5.55
C ALA A 68 -14.33 -10.24 -5.06
N TRP A 69 -15.53 -10.56 -5.55
CA TRP A 69 -16.77 -9.90 -5.16
C TRP A 69 -17.96 -10.85 -5.26
N ARG A 70 -19.04 -10.49 -4.57
CA ARG A 70 -20.35 -11.15 -4.67
C ARG A 70 -21.30 -10.26 -5.46
N GLN A 71 -22.01 -10.83 -6.43
CA GLN A 71 -23.02 -10.13 -7.23
C GLN A 71 -24.06 -11.14 -7.72
N ASN A 72 -25.35 -10.78 -7.69
CA ASN A 72 -26.46 -11.61 -8.17
C ASN A 72 -26.41 -13.06 -7.64
N ASN A 73 -26.19 -13.23 -6.33
CA ASN A 73 -26.01 -14.52 -5.65
C ASN A 73 -24.88 -15.41 -6.20
N ARG A 74 -23.98 -14.86 -7.02
CA ARG A 74 -22.78 -15.53 -7.51
C ARG A 74 -21.53 -14.90 -6.94
N TYR A 75 -20.44 -15.66 -6.97
CA TYR A 75 -19.12 -15.24 -6.54
C TYR A 75 -18.22 -15.10 -7.75
N HIS A 76 -17.48 -14.00 -7.80
CA HIS A 76 -16.61 -13.70 -8.91
C HIS A 76 -15.23 -13.34 -8.42
N TYR A 77 -14.22 -13.61 -9.24
CA TYR A 77 -12.94 -12.96 -9.08
C TYR A 77 -12.30 -12.65 -10.42
N VAL A 78 -11.34 -11.72 -10.39
CA VAL A 78 -10.49 -11.39 -11.53
C VAL A 78 -9.08 -11.10 -11.06
N PHE A 79 -8.08 -11.54 -11.84
CA PHE A 79 -6.70 -11.05 -11.68
C PHE A 79 -6.57 -9.65 -12.27
N VAL A 80 -5.50 -8.92 -11.93
CA VAL A 80 -5.26 -7.56 -12.43
C VAL A 80 -5.42 -7.38 -13.96
N ARG A 81 -5.23 -8.46 -14.74
CA ARG A 81 -5.38 -8.52 -16.20
C ARG A 81 -6.02 -9.82 -16.67
N GLY A 82 -6.83 -10.43 -15.81
CA GLY A 82 -7.45 -11.73 -16.10
C GLY A 82 -8.84 -11.58 -16.69
N LYS A 83 -9.37 -12.70 -17.18
CA LYS A 83 -10.81 -12.86 -17.41
C LYS A 83 -11.50 -13.05 -16.06
N VAL A 84 -12.73 -12.54 -15.95
CA VAL A 84 -13.58 -12.80 -14.79
C VAL A 84 -13.86 -14.30 -14.71
N GLN A 85 -13.78 -14.85 -13.50
CA GLN A 85 -14.18 -16.22 -13.18
C GLN A 85 -15.40 -16.14 -12.28
N SER A 86 -16.36 -17.04 -12.47
CA SER A 86 -17.66 -17.03 -11.80
C SER A 86 -17.96 -18.39 -11.18
N PHE A 87 -18.52 -18.39 -9.97
CA PHE A 87 -18.80 -19.57 -9.16
C PHE A 87 -20.15 -19.41 -8.46
N GLU A 88 -20.80 -20.51 -8.13
CA GLU A 88 -22.08 -20.50 -7.43
C GLU A 88 -21.86 -20.36 -5.93
N THR A 89 -20.80 -20.98 -5.42
CA THR A 89 -20.47 -20.97 -4.00
C THR A 89 -19.08 -20.39 -3.72
N VAL A 90 -18.90 -19.82 -2.52
CA VAL A 90 -17.58 -19.35 -2.07
C VAL A 90 -16.59 -20.51 -1.90
N GLN A 91 -17.11 -21.71 -1.62
CA GLN A 91 -16.35 -22.95 -1.50
C GLN A 91 -15.71 -23.35 -2.84
N GLU A 92 -16.47 -23.33 -3.93
CA GLU A 92 -15.95 -23.55 -5.29
C GLU A 92 -14.89 -22.53 -5.65
N MET A 93 -15.20 -21.25 -5.45
CA MET A 93 -14.26 -20.17 -5.72
C MET A 93 -12.95 -20.35 -4.94
N TYR A 94 -13.03 -20.67 -3.65
CA TYR A 94 -11.86 -20.90 -2.80
C TYR A 94 -11.05 -22.11 -3.25
N ARG A 95 -11.69 -23.25 -3.56
CA ARG A 95 -11.01 -24.43 -4.11
C ARG A 95 -10.28 -24.09 -5.42
N HIS A 96 -10.93 -23.36 -6.31
CA HIS A 96 -10.33 -22.93 -7.58
C HIS A 96 -9.12 -21.99 -7.35
N MET A 97 -9.24 -21.02 -6.44
CA MET A 97 -8.13 -20.17 -6.01
C MET A 97 -6.96 -21.00 -5.45
N ARG A 98 -7.23 -21.97 -4.57
CA ARG A 98 -6.21 -22.82 -3.94
C ARG A 98 -5.42 -23.66 -4.94
N ARG A 99 -6.07 -24.24 -5.95
CA ARG A 99 -5.37 -24.96 -7.04
C ARG A 99 -4.36 -24.05 -7.75
N ARG A 100 -4.70 -22.78 -7.95
CA ARG A 100 -3.84 -21.79 -8.61
C ARG A 100 -2.73 -21.25 -7.70
N PHE A 101 -2.99 -21.12 -6.40
CA PHE A 101 -2.04 -20.59 -5.42
C PHE A 101 -1.03 -21.63 -4.93
N GLY A 102 -1.41 -22.91 -4.96
CA GLY A 102 -0.69 -23.98 -4.27
C GLY A 102 -0.68 -23.77 -2.75
N SER A 103 0.43 -24.13 -2.11
CA SER A 103 0.63 -23.99 -0.65
C SER A 103 0.95 -22.57 -0.19
N LYS A 104 1.11 -21.60 -1.11
CA LYS A 104 1.59 -20.26 -0.77
C LYS A 104 0.56 -19.48 0.07
N PRO A 105 0.98 -18.81 1.17
CA PRO A 105 0.08 -18.02 1.99
C PRO A 105 -0.40 -16.77 1.26
N HIS A 106 -1.68 -16.48 1.41
CA HIS A 106 -2.35 -15.29 0.88
C HIS A 106 -3.08 -14.56 2.01
N ILE A 107 -3.36 -13.29 1.80
CA ILE A 107 -4.23 -12.49 2.67
C ILE A 107 -5.53 -12.15 1.92
N VAL A 108 -6.60 -11.99 2.69
CA VAL A 108 -7.84 -11.35 2.25
C VAL A 108 -7.94 -9.97 2.91
N GLN A 109 -8.22 -8.95 2.12
CA GLN A 109 -8.24 -7.56 2.57
C GLN A 109 -9.48 -6.85 2.02
N LYS A 110 -10.13 -6.05 2.85
CA LYS A 110 -11.25 -5.18 2.43
C LYS A 110 -10.83 -4.32 1.22
N THR A 111 -11.69 -4.22 0.21
CA THR A 111 -11.49 -3.26 -0.87
C THR A 111 -11.68 -1.82 -0.38
N ILE A 112 -10.97 -0.89 -1.00
CA ILE A 112 -11.16 0.54 -0.78
C ILE A 112 -11.73 1.10 -2.06
N ASP A 113 -12.84 1.83 -1.97
CA ASP A 113 -13.41 2.55 -3.10
C ASP A 113 -12.59 3.82 -3.36
N LEU A 114 -11.45 3.62 -4.02
CA LEU A 114 -10.47 4.68 -4.24
C LEU A 114 -11.07 5.87 -4.98
N ALA A 115 -10.73 7.07 -4.51
CA ALA A 115 -10.96 8.31 -5.22
C ALA A 115 -10.35 8.24 -6.63
N LYS A 116 -10.95 8.97 -7.57
CA LYS A 116 -10.64 8.86 -9.01
C LYS A 116 -10.34 10.21 -9.62
N VAL A 117 -9.32 10.26 -10.46
CA VAL A 117 -9.04 11.41 -11.34
C VAL A 117 -9.45 11.01 -12.75
N GLY A 118 -10.44 11.70 -13.33
CA GLY A 118 -10.96 11.36 -14.66
C GLY A 118 -11.41 9.90 -14.77
N GLY A 119 -12.13 9.39 -13.77
CA GLY A 119 -12.60 8.00 -13.70
C GLY A 119 -11.53 6.96 -13.36
N ARG A 120 -10.24 7.33 -13.26
CA ARG A 120 -9.13 6.42 -12.95
C ARG A 120 -8.72 6.51 -11.48
N ARG A 121 -8.63 5.36 -10.82
CA ARG A 121 -8.20 5.27 -9.41
C ARG A 121 -6.76 5.73 -9.26
N TYR A 122 -6.42 6.30 -8.11
CA TYR A 122 -5.04 6.63 -7.77
C TYR A 122 -4.72 6.24 -6.33
N ASP A 123 -3.43 6.15 -6.04
CA ASP A 123 -2.91 6.09 -4.67
C ASP A 123 -1.78 7.14 -4.52
N ILE A 124 -1.44 7.49 -3.29
CA ILE A 124 -0.42 8.51 -2.97
C ILE A 124 0.84 7.83 -2.44
N ARG A 125 1.96 8.00 -3.14
CA ARG A 125 3.28 7.59 -2.67
C ARG A 125 3.89 8.73 -1.88
N VAL A 126 4.23 8.48 -0.61
CA VAL A 126 5.13 9.33 0.19
C VAL A 126 6.48 8.63 0.32
N MET A 127 7.56 9.39 0.16
CA MET A 127 8.93 8.88 0.23
C MET A 127 9.66 9.45 1.45
N MET A 128 10.10 8.54 2.33
CA MET A 128 10.82 8.83 3.57
C MET A 128 12.22 8.24 3.51
N LEU A 129 13.26 9.05 3.72
CA LEU A 129 14.65 8.59 3.73
C LEU A 129 15.34 9.04 5.01
N ARG A 130 16.33 8.28 5.47
CA ARG A 130 17.28 8.78 6.46
C ARG A 130 18.26 9.73 5.79
N GLY A 131 18.50 10.90 6.38
CA GLY A 131 19.48 11.88 5.91
C GLY A 131 20.88 11.64 6.46
N GLY A 132 21.79 12.63 6.30
CA GLY A 132 23.17 12.57 6.83
C GLY A 132 23.25 12.46 8.36
N THR A 133 22.23 12.95 9.07
CA THR A 133 22.10 12.78 10.53
C THR A 133 21.63 11.39 10.94
N GLY A 134 21.18 10.58 9.98
CA GLY A 134 20.53 9.30 10.23
C GLY A 134 19.05 9.42 10.63
N ALA A 135 18.50 10.62 10.82
CA ALA A 135 17.08 10.83 11.13
C ALA A 135 16.20 10.71 9.89
N TRP A 136 14.93 10.30 10.08
CA TRP A 136 13.93 10.22 9.02
C TRP A 136 13.58 11.62 8.48
N THR A 137 13.56 11.76 7.16
CA THR A 137 13.25 12.99 6.43
C THR A 137 12.19 12.70 5.37
N TYR A 138 11.16 13.54 5.30
CA TYR A 138 10.23 13.58 4.18
C TYR A 138 10.91 14.13 2.92
N CYS A 139 10.97 13.32 1.87
CA CYS A 139 11.67 13.66 0.63
C CYS A 139 10.74 13.99 -0.54
N GLY A 140 9.46 13.61 -0.47
CA GLY A 140 8.48 13.97 -1.50
C GLY A 140 7.24 13.11 -1.47
N MET A 141 6.21 13.57 -2.18
CA MET A 141 5.00 12.78 -2.45
C MET A 141 4.51 12.97 -3.88
N LEU A 142 3.81 11.97 -4.40
CA LEU A 142 3.15 12.02 -5.70
C LEU A 142 1.91 11.14 -5.70
N ALA A 143 0.98 11.40 -6.61
CA ALA A 143 -0.14 10.51 -6.87
C ALA A 143 0.16 9.64 -8.10
N LYS A 144 -0.08 8.33 -7.97
CA LYS A 144 0.05 7.31 -9.01
C LYS A 144 -1.34 7.02 -9.58
N VAL A 145 -1.66 7.59 -10.73
CA VAL A 145 -2.94 7.32 -11.40
C VAL A 145 -2.82 5.99 -12.17
N ALA A 146 -3.77 5.08 -11.93
CA ALA A 146 -3.84 3.81 -12.62
C ALA A 146 -4.12 4.00 -14.13
N GLY A 147 -3.70 3.05 -14.94
CA GLY A 147 -4.17 2.98 -16.33
C GLY A 147 -5.66 2.65 -16.44
N GLN A 148 -6.23 2.88 -17.62
CA GLN A 148 -7.64 2.58 -17.90
C GLN A 148 -7.97 1.11 -17.58
N GLY A 149 -9.08 0.86 -16.89
CA GLY A 149 -9.57 -0.49 -16.56
C GLY A 149 -8.72 -1.28 -15.54
N SER A 150 -7.61 -0.74 -15.03
CA SER A 150 -6.75 -1.46 -14.09
C SER A 150 -7.33 -1.48 -12.67
N ILE A 151 -7.38 -2.66 -12.05
CA ILE A 151 -7.78 -2.81 -10.65
C ILE A 151 -6.66 -2.45 -9.65
N VAL A 152 -5.42 -2.26 -10.12
CA VAL A 152 -4.29 -1.79 -9.30
C VAL A 152 -3.63 -0.55 -9.89
N THR A 153 -3.08 0.30 -9.02
CA THR A 153 -2.40 1.57 -9.30
C THR A 153 -0.91 1.40 -9.63
N ASN A 154 -0.55 0.33 -10.36
CA ASN A 154 0.83 0.10 -10.79
C ASN A 154 1.11 0.81 -12.13
N VAL A 155 1.54 2.06 -12.03
CA VAL A 155 1.87 2.98 -13.15
C VAL A 155 2.68 2.29 -14.25
N ARG A 156 3.77 1.61 -13.88
CA ARG A 156 4.73 1.02 -14.84
C ARG A 156 4.17 -0.13 -15.66
N ARG A 157 3.18 -0.87 -15.14
CA ARG A 157 2.69 -2.04 -15.85
C ARG A 157 1.56 -1.70 -16.81
N GLY A 158 0.78 -0.63 -16.58
CA GLY A 158 -0.54 -0.47 -17.20
C GLY A 158 -0.86 0.86 -17.87
N GLY A 159 0.12 1.64 -18.30
CA GLY A 159 -0.16 2.95 -18.92
C GLY A 159 -0.75 3.96 -17.93
N GLY A 160 -0.39 3.83 -16.66
CA GLY A 160 -0.69 4.85 -15.65
C GLY A 160 0.30 6.01 -15.76
N TYR A 161 0.07 7.08 -14.99
CA TYR A 161 0.93 8.26 -14.97
C TYR A 161 1.05 8.82 -13.55
N ALA A 162 2.01 9.74 -13.34
CA ALA A 162 2.22 10.41 -12.05
C ALA A 162 1.80 11.88 -12.14
N ILE A 163 1.10 12.36 -11.13
CA ILE A 163 0.74 13.78 -10.96
C ILE A 163 1.05 14.25 -9.54
N THR A 164 0.94 15.55 -9.30
CA THR A 164 1.07 16.09 -7.94
C THR A 164 -0.11 15.65 -7.08
N VAL A 165 0.12 15.58 -5.76
CA VAL A 165 -0.96 15.26 -4.81
C VAL A 165 -2.03 16.36 -4.83
N ASP A 166 -1.63 17.61 -4.99
CA ASP A 166 -2.52 18.77 -5.13
C ASP A 166 -3.47 18.59 -6.32
N GLN A 167 -2.96 18.21 -7.50
CA GLN A 167 -3.79 17.91 -8.69
C GLN A 167 -4.71 16.72 -8.45
N ALA A 168 -4.23 15.66 -7.81
CA ALA A 168 -5.03 14.47 -7.56
C ALA A 168 -6.20 14.76 -6.61
N LEU A 169 -5.93 15.42 -5.48
CA LEU A 169 -6.95 15.74 -4.48
C LEU A 169 -7.98 16.75 -5.00
N SER A 170 -7.53 17.81 -5.68
CA SER A 170 -8.44 18.79 -6.30
C SER A 170 -9.35 18.12 -7.34
N ARG A 171 -8.79 17.36 -8.28
CA ARG A 171 -9.57 16.75 -9.38
C ARG A 171 -10.45 15.58 -8.99
N SER A 172 -10.21 14.95 -7.83
CA SER A 172 -10.94 13.75 -7.41
C SER A 172 -11.94 13.96 -6.29
N LEU A 173 -11.68 14.93 -5.41
CA LEU A 173 -12.48 15.20 -4.22
C LEU A 173 -12.89 16.67 -4.10
N ASN A 174 -12.55 17.50 -5.10
CA ASN A 174 -12.85 18.93 -5.13
C ASN A 174 -12.39 19.68 -3.86
N LEU A 175 -11.24 19.27 -3.30
CA LEU A 175 -10.70 19.90 -2.10
C LEU A 175 -10.13 21.29 -2.42
N SER A 176 -10.40 22.25 -1.52
CA SER A 176 -9.76 23.57 -1.51
C SER A 176 -8.26 23.49 -1.22
N THR A 177 -7.53 24.56 -1.51
CA THR A 177 -6.08 24.68 -1.24
C THR A 177 -5.74 24.38 0.23
N ASP A 178 -6.53 24.91 1.16
CA ASP A 178 -6.29 24.72 2.60
C ASP A 178 -6.53 23.27 3.04
N GLN A 179 -7.60 22.65 2.53
CA GLN A 179 -7.88 21.23 2.76
C GLN A 179 -6.76 20.34 2.19
N ILE A 180 -6.22 20.69 1.02
CA ILE A 180 -5.08 20.00 0.42
C ILE A 180 -3.84 20.13 1.28
N GLN A 181 -3.50 21.33 1.77
CA GLN A 181 -2.33 21.51 2.65
C GLN A 181 -2.51 20.77 3.98
N ALA A 182 -3.70 20.83 4.58
CA ALA A 182 -4.01 20.08 5.80
C ALA A 182 -3.84 18.57 5.59
N MET A 183 -4.30 18.03 4.44
CA MET A 183 -4.14 16.62 4.09
C MET A 183 -2.66 16.25 3.88
N LYS A 184 -1.88 17.09 3.18
CA LYS A 184 -0.44 16.88 2.98
C LYS A 184 0.31 16.86 4.32
N SER A 185 0.01 17.80 5.22
CA SER A 185 0.59 17.80 6.56
C SER A 185 0.19 16.56 7.37
N ARG A 186 -1.06 16.08 7.24
CA ARG A 186 -1.49 14.81 7.85
C ARG A 186 -0.72 13.62 7.30
N LEU A 187 -0.54 13.52 5.98
CA LEU A 187 0.25 12.47 5.32
C LEU A 187 1.70 12.46 5.82
N ILE A 188 2.33 13.63 5.92
CA ILE A 188 3.71 13.77 6.40
C ILE A 188 3.84 13.33 7.87
N ARG A 189 2.98 13.84 8.76
CA ARG A 189 2.98 13.44 10.18
C ARG A 189 2.77 11.93 10.35
N LEU A 190 1.79 11.37 9.64
CA LEU A 190 1.51 9.94 9.67
C LEU A 190 2.70 9.12 9.13
N SER A 191 3.38 9.62 8.10
CA SER A 191 4.58 8.99 7.54
C SER A 191 5.73 8.95 8.54
N HIS A 192 5.99 10.04 9.26
CA HIS A 192 6.98 10.06 10.35
C HIS A 192 6.61 9.08 11.47
N ALA A 193 5.34 9.01 11.87
CA ALA A 193 4.87 8.06 12.87
C ALA A 193 5.06 6.59 12.42
N ILE A 194 4.73 6.28 11.16
CA ILE A 194 4.95 4.97 10.55
C ILE A 194 6.44 4.61 10.57
N CYS A 195 7.31 5.52 10.10
CA CYS A 195 8.76 5.29 10.09
C CYS A 195 9.35 5.13 11.50
N SER A 196 8.87 5.92 12.47
CA SER A 196 9.28 5.82 13.87
C SER A 196 8.90 4.45 14.44
N ARG A 197 7.64 4.02 14.23
CA ARG A 197 7.18 2.69 14.62
C ARG A 197 8.03 1.60 13.95
N PHE A 198 8.29 1.71 12.65
CA PHE A 198 9.07 0.72 11.89
C PHE A 198 10.50 0.51 12.40
N ASN A 199 11.07 1.47 13.14
CA ASN A 199 12.41 1.31 13.72
C ASN A 199 12.52 0.10 14.65
N SER A 200 11.42 -0.29 15.32
CA SER A 200 11.37 -1.49 16.17
C SER A 200 11.14 -2.78 15.38
N TYR A 201 10.98 -2.71 14.06
CA TYR A 201 10.73 -3.85 13.18
C TYR A 201 11.99 -4.26 12.42
N LYS A 202 12.61 -3.32 11.70
CA LYS A 202 13.83 -3.57 10.90
C LYS A 202 14.56 -2.26 10.65
N TYR A 203 15.90 -2.30 10.65
CA TYR A 203 16.68 -1.16 10.18
C TYR A 203 16.57 -1.02 8.66
N THR A 204 16.17 0.17 8.20
CA THR A 204 16.25 0.58 6.80
C THR A 204 16.51 2.07 6.71
N SER A 205 17.08 2.48 5.57
CA SER A 205 17.37 3.88 5.27
C SER A 205 16.29 4.55 4.43
N GLN A 206 15.33 3.77 3.89
CA GLN A 206 14.35 4.27 2.93
C GLN A 206 13.03 3.51 3.08
N ILE A 207 11.93 4.24 3.07
CA ILE A 207 10.57 3.70 3.11
C ILE A 207 9.70 4.49 2.12
N GLY A 208 9.03 3.78 1.22
CA GLY A 208 7.97 4.31 0.39
C GLY A 208 6.61 3.88 0.94
N ILE A 209 5.81 4.83 1.41
CA ILE A 209 4.49 4.56 1.97
C ILE A 209 3.45 4.84 0.89
N ASP A 210 2.62 3.84 0.61
CA ASP A 210 1.48 3.98 -0.29
C ASP A 210 0.23 4.22 0.56
N PHE A 211 -0.34 5.42 0.43
CA PHE A 211 -1.62 5.82 1.00
C PHE A 211 -2.70 5.81 -0.06
N ALA A 212 -3.96 5.81 0.38
CA ALA A 212 -5.11 5.98 -0.48
C ALA A 212 -6.13 6.93 0.14
N MET A 213 -6.86 7.63 -0.71
CA MET A 213 -8.11 8.30 -0.34
C MET A 213 -9.26 7.50 -0.94
N ASP A 214 -10.31 7.25 -0.16
CA ASP A 214 -11.56 6.77 -0.74
C ASP A 214 -12.44 7.91 -1.27
N SER A 215 -13.52 7.56 -1.96
CA SER A 215 -14.50 8.49 -2.54
C SER A 215 -15.16 9.41 -1.51
N SER A 216 -15.14 9.07 -0.21
CA SER A 216 -15.63 9.92 0.88
C SER A 216 -14.55 10.84 1.48
N GLY A 217 -13.32 10.80 0.95
CA GLY A 217 -12.20 11.58 1.48
C GLY A 217 -11.57 10.98 2.74
N ARG A 218 -11.82 9.69 3.05
CA ARG A 218 -11.13 9.01 4.15
C ARG A 218 -9.78 8.46 3.71
N LEU A 219 -8.78 8.66 4.57
CA LEU A 219 -7.40 8.23 4.38
C LEU A 219 -7.19 6.76 4.79
N TRP A 220 -6.41 6.03 4.00
CA TRP A 220 -6.03 4.63 4.22
C TRP A 220 -4.53 4.42 4.00
N ILE A 221 -3.93 3.49 4.75
CA ILE A 221 -2.57 2.96 4.52
C ILE A 221 -2.72 1.68 3.69
N ILE A 222 -2.13 1.66 2.49
CA ILE A 222 -2.16 0.52 1.57
C ILE A 222 -1.00 -0.43 1.82
N GLU A 223 0.22 0.10 1.82
CA GLU A 223 1.46 -0.69 1.93
C GLU A 223 2.61 0.19 2.44
N VAL A 224 3.49 -0.39 3.24
CA VAL A 224 4.74 0.26 3.66
C VAL A 224 5.92 -0.48 3.00
N ASN A 225 6.45 0.06 1.91
CA ASN A 225 7.52 -0.56 1.14
C ASN A 225 8.89 -0.17 1.68
N PHE A 226 9.62 -1.11 2.26
CA PHE A 226 10.93 -0.88 2.89
C PHE A 226 12.09 -1.59 2.19
N ASP A 227 11.82 -2.55 1.31
CA ASP A 227 12.82 -3.25 0.50
C ASP A 227 12.91 -2.56 -0.88
N PHE A 228 13.78 -1.55 -0.97
CA PHE A 228 14.09 -0.81 -2.21
C PHE A 228 12.88 -0.11 -2.88
N PRO A 229 12.19 0.81 -2.19
CA PRO A 229 11.15 1.63 -2.81
C PRO A 229 11.69 2.43 -4.01
N SER A 230 11.07 2.26 -5.18
CA SER A 230 11.48 2.94 -6.42
C SER A 230 11.39 4.47 -6.31
N HIS A 231 12.45 5.17 -6.72
CA HIS A 231 12.54 6.63 -6.80
C HIS A 231 12.07 7.16 -8.15
N ASP A 232 12.15 6.33 -9.18
CA ASP A 232 11.95 6.72 -10.57
C ASP A 232 10.55 7.26 -10.85
N LEU A 233 9.55 6.91 -10.02
CA LEU A 233 8.22 7.51 -10.11
C LEU A 233 8.28 9.04 -9.96
N PHE A 234 9.17 9.55 -9.12
CA PHE A 234 9.36 10.99 -8.94
C PHE A 234 10.03 11.65 -10.14
N ALA A 235 10.77 10.88 -10.94
CA ALA A 235 11.32 11.36 -12.21
C ALA A 235 10.24 11.52 -13.30
N LEU A 236 9.02 11.00 -13.11
CA LEU A 236 7.90 11.17 -14.05
C LEU A 236 7.18 12.51 -13.88
N LEU A 237 7.31 13.18 -12.73
CA LEU A 237 6.74 14.51 -12.52
C LEU A 237 7.46 15.54 -13.39
N LYS A 238 6.74 16.55 -13.89
CA LYS A 238 7.36 17.67 -14.62
C LYS A 238 8.35 18.42 -13.73
N ASP A 239 7.90 18.85 -12.55
CA ASP A 239 8.76 19.40 -11.50
C ASP A 239 9.62 18.29 -10.86
N LYS A 240 10.94 18.44 -10.96
CA LYS A 240 11.93 17.46 -10.46
C LYS A 240 12.37 17.73 -9.03
N THR A 241 11.78 18.70 -8.31
CA THR A 241 12.18 19.08 -6.96
C THR A 241 12.25 17.88 -6.01
N PHE A 242 11.20 17.05 -5.96
CA PHE A 242 11.21 15.85 -5.11
C PHE A 242 12.22 14.80 -5.58
N TYR A 243 12.38 14.61 -6.89
CA TYR A 243 13.38 13.67 -7.41
C TYR A 243 14.79 14.06 -6.96
N TRP A 244 15.18 15.32 -7.13
CA TRP A 244 16.50 15.80 -6.70
C TRP A 244 16.69 15.79 -5.19
N LYS A 245 15.64 16.12 -4.41
CA LYS A 245 15.67 15.99 -2.95
C LYS A 245 15.93 14.56 -2.51
N ILE A 246 15.28 13.57 -3.15
CA ILE A 246 15.52 12.14 -2.90
C ILE A 246 16.99 11.80 -3.20
N LYS A 247 17.51 12.13 -4.39
CA LYS A 247 18.91 11.82 -4.76
C LYS A 247 19.91 12.46 -3.81
N ARG A 248 19.72 13.72 -3.42
CA ARG A 248 20.57 14.44 -2.45
C ARG A 248 20.55 13.76 -1.09
N THR A 249 19.37 13.36 -0.60
CA THR A 249 19.22 12.69 0.71
C THR A 249 19.91 11.32 0.72
N VAL A 250 19.78 10.53 -0.35
CA VAL A 250 20.52 9.26 -0.51
C VAL A 250 22.03 9.49 -0.45
N ARG A 251 22.55 10.50 -1.17
CA ARG A 251 23.99 10.83 -1.16
C ARG A 251 24.45 11.21 0.24
N ALA A 252 23.72 12.09 0.94
CA ALA A 252 24.05 12.50 2.30
C ALA A 252 24.10 11.32 3.29
N TYR A 253 23.13 10.39 3.20
CA TYR A 253 23.13 9.18 4.03
C TYR A 253 24.32 8.26 3.74
N ARG A 254 24.71 8.08 2.47
CA ARG A 254 25.87 7.26 2.10
C ARG A 254 27.18 7.87 2.60
N SER A 255 27.33 9.20 2.51
CA SER A 255 28.53 9.90 3.02
C SER A 255 28.70 9.79 4.53
N ARG A 256 27.59 9.72 5.29
CA ARG A 256 27.63 9.41 6.74
C ARG A 256 28.28 8.05 7.01
N GLY A 257 27.95 7.03 6.23
CA GLY A 257 28.52 5.68 6.39
C GLY A 257 30.02 5.63 6.12
N LYS A 258 30.52 6.47 5.21
CA LYS A 258 31.96 6.61 4.92
C LYS A 258 32.72 7.33 6.04
N LYS A 259 32.12 8.32 6.70
CA LYS A 259 32.74 9.06 7.83
C LYS A 259 32.79 8.28 9.15
N ARG A 260 32.08 7.14 9.25
CA ARG A 260 32.04 6.28 10.45
C ARG A 260 32.92 5.02 10.31
N ARG A 261 33.60 4.88 9.16
CA ARG A 261 34.62 3.87 8.89
C ARG A 261 35.97 4.56 8.94
#